data_AF-A0A1E3HMS3-F1
#
_entry.id   AF-A0A1E3HMS3-F1
#
_cell.length_a   1.000
_cell.length_b   1.000
_cell.length_c   1.000
_cell.angle_alpha   90.00
_cell.angle_beta   90.00
_cell.angle_gamma   90.00
#
_symmetry.space_group_name_H-M   'P 1'
#
loop_
_entity.id
_entity.type
_entity.pdbx_description
1 polymer ?
#
loop_
_entity_poly.entity_id
_entity_poly.type
_entity_poly.pdbx_seq_one_letter_code
_entity_poly.pdbx_strand_id
1 'polypeptide(L)'
;MTSLDETSSLLDPFLALLDDPAPSNVPAQTLLGAITHFISTLDDAQLARFIASLARSLSLPKTNGVSGEDIRATVKLGVVGFVMRMENEKKGVYFGSYRRSKAARHWLDGVRRATETVRHPVGPRVQVLIGLLQGVEETQTVDWGHARVKLEEKVVLALSSDEQMGKLEPLCVAMGYVDESRLLALNLQPLSDKIADHIFALLAGQQDLDQLPIYASAIGRSYVALSSDAASNQRHTLQAMSLFCQRMEGLGLELGKKDASQRQADSRGSEDKDLHKTAFNAFLLPAFSILDILLQKLSGQKEFVDLAGGIIKTMFAFSCLTASGDGLEHYHRLLAGCLDITSERGGVAATESLFLHIASERRLSDAKAAFVLILGDELVHQLGSRSIDLLLPLAERHAYRSESRPSFEAAHAFFLSLLRVSSETLQSASPQTDFFDALLPNYLSILTKVKHLVSHGMLMRATASKIRRHYARPAQASSPSYHLLRRPTGFHLYFPLP
;
A
#
# COMPACT_ATOMS: atom_id res chain seq x y z
N MET A 1 4.23 -19.50 36.52
CA MET A 1 5.68 -19.69 36.30
C MET A 1 5.94 -21.16 36.51
N THR A 2 5.96 -21.94 35.43
CA THR A 2 6.47 -23.32 35.45
C THR A 2 7.96 -23.27 35.76
N SER A 3 8.45 -24.22 36.55
CA SER A 3 9.87 -24.26 36.89
C SER A 3 10.70 -24.66 35.65
N LEU A 4 11.95 -24.18 35.54
CA LEU A 4 12.89 -24.60 34.48
C LEU A 4 13.06 -26.13 34.44
N ASP A 5 12.88 -26.79 35.59
CA ASP A 5 12.92 -28.25 35.75
C ASP A 5 11.73 -28.96 35.08
N GLU A 6 10.51 -28.43 35.20
CA GLU A 6 9.33 -28.95 34.48
C GLU A 6 9.49 -28.81 32.97
N THR A 7 10.04 -27.68 32.52
CA THR A 7 10.27 -27.38 31.10
C THR A 7 11.29 -28.35 30.49
N SER A 8 12.36 -28.66 31.23
CA SER A 8 13.39 -29.62 30.82
C SER A 8 12.84 -31.05 30.76
N SER A 9 11.95 -31.43 31.68
CA SER A 9 11.34 -32.76 31.74
C SER A 9 10.40 -33.06 30.57
N LEU A 10 9.77 -32.04 29.99
CA LEU A 10 8.84 -32.14 28.85
C LEU A 10 9.55 -32.06 27.49
N LEU A 11 10.83 -31.70 27.47
CA LEU A 11 11.57 -31.48 26.23
C LEU A 11 11.76 -32.78 25.44
N ASP A 12 12.34 -33.83 26.03
CA ASP A 12 12.63 -35.07 25.31
C ASP A 12 11.37 -35.76 24.74
N PRO A 13 10.22 -35.83 25.46
CA PRO A 13 8.96 -36.31 24.89
C PRO A 13 8.46 -35.45 23.72
N PHE A 14 8.65 -34.13 23.79
CA PHE A 14 8.25 -33.22 22.71
C PHE A 14 9.17 -33.31 21.49
N LEU A 15 10.48 -33.49 21.68
CA LEU A 15 11.42 -33.75 20.60
C LEU A 15 11.07 -35.06 19.87
N ALA A 16 10.74 -36.12 20.62
CA ALA A 16 10.30 -37.38 20.03
C ALA A 16 9.04 -37.21 19.16
N LEU A 17 8.10 -36.35 19.58
CA LEU A 17 6.91 -36.00 18.78
C LEU A 17 7.28 -35.23 17.49
N LEU A 18 8.23 -34.30 17.56
CA LEU A 18 8.67 -33.52 16.38
C LEU A 18 9.45 -34.36 15.37
N ASP A 19 10.24 -35.30 15.86
CA ASP A 19 11.06 -36.21 15.06
C ASP A 19 10.22 -37.38 14.48
N ASP A 20 9.04 -37.67 15.02
CA ASP A 20 8.10 -38.63 14.45
C ASP A 20 7.62 -38.13 13.07
N PRO A 21 7.66 -38.95 12.00
CA PRO A 21 7.15 -38.58 10.69
C PRO A 21 5.61 -38.57 10.58
N ALA A 22 4.89 -39.16 11.55
CA ALA A 22 3.43 -39.22 11.58
C ALA A 22 2.82 -37.89 12.06
N PRO A 23 1.65 -37.49 11.55
CA PRO A 23 0.97 -36.27 12.01
C PRO A 23 0.65 -36.37 13.51
N SER A 24 0.78 -35.25 14.21
CA SER A 24 0.53 -35.19 15.64
C SER A 24 -0.96 -35.26 15.96
N ASN A 25 -1.31 -36.00 17.02
CA ASN A 25 -2.66 -36.01 17.59
C ASN A 25 -2.88 -34.84 18.59
N VAL A 26 -1.84 -34.04 18.86
CA VAL A 26 -1.93 -32.87 19.74
C VAL A 26 -2.65 -31.74 19.00
N PRO A 27 -3.60 -31.04 19.65
CA PRO A 27 -4.25 -29.87 19.05
C PRO A 27 -3.23 -28.82 18.57
N ALA A 28 -3.45 -28.26 17.37
CA ALA A 28 -2.52 -27.31 16.75
C ALA A 28 -2.16 -26.14 17.66
N GLN A 29 -3.14 -25.52 18.34
CA GLN A 29 -2.89 -24.40 19.26
C GLN A 29 -1.95 -24.76 20.42
N THR A 30 -2.10 -25.96 20.98
CA THR A 30 -1.23 -26.45 22.06
C THR A 30 0.17 -26.72 21.55
N LEU A 31 0.30 -27.30 20.35
CA LEU A 31 1.58 -27.56 19.70
C LEU A 31 2.35 -26.26 19.42
N LEU A 32 1.68 -25.27 18.83
CA LEU A 32 2.26 -23.95 18.52
C LEU A 32 2.58 -23.18 19.81
N GLY A 33 1.71 -23.22 20.82
CA GLY A 33 1.98 -22.63 22.14
C GLY A 33 3.22 -23.23 22.80
N ALA A 34 3.39 -24.56 22.72
CA ALA A 34 4.57 -25.24 23.24
C ALA A 34 5.84 -24.83 22.49
N ILE A 35 5.80 -24.72 21.16
CA ILE A 35 6.95 -24.24 20.36
C ILE A 35 7.35 -22.82 20.78
N THR A 36 6.39 -21.90 20.91
CA THR A 36 6.64 -20.53 21.38
C THR A 36 7.30 -20.53 22.77
N HIS A 37 6.78 -21.35 23.68
CA HIS A 37 7.30 -21.48 25.03
C HIS A 37 8.74 -22.02 25.03
N PHE A 38 9.03 -23.11 24.32
CA PHE A 38 10.37 -23.70 24.28
C PHE A 38 11.41 -22.75 23.65
N ILE A 39 11.07 -22.04 22.56
CA ILE A 39 11.98 -21.05 21.95
C ILE A 39 12.34 -19.92 22.93
N SER A 40 11.36 -19.45 23.69
CA SER A 40 11.53 -18.32 24.60
C SER A 40 12.20 -18.68 25.92
N THR A 41 12.15 -19.96 26.36
CA THR A 41 12.53 -20.37 27.72
C THR A 41 13.78 -21.24 27.83
N LEU A 42 14.09 -22.07 26.84
CA LEU A 42 15.20 -23.02 26.91
C LEU A 42 16.57 -22.34 27.00
N ASP A 43 17.55 -23.05 27.57
CA ASP A 43 18.95 -22.67 27.57
C ASP A 43 19.63 -22.93 26.21
N ASP A 44 20.84 -22.41 25.99
CA ASP A 44 21.48 -22.45 24.66
C ASP A 44 21.68 -23.87 24.12
N ALA A 45 21.96 -24.86 24.99
CA ALA A 45 22.23 -26.24 24.57
C ALA A 45 20.93 -27.00 24.23
N GLN A 46 19.91 -26.89 25.09
CA GLN A 46 18.61 -27.51 24.87
C GLN A 46 17.86 -26.84 23.71
N LEU A 47 17.97 -25.51 23.59
CA LEU A 47 17.41 -24.76 22.48
C LEU A 47 18.02 -25.17 21.15
N ALA A 48 19.34 -25.38 21.08
CA ALA A 48 19.98 -25.85 19.86
C ALA A 48 19.44 -27.23 19.43
N ARG A 49 19.26 -28.16 20.38
CA ARG A 49 18.63 -29.47 20.11
C ARG A 49 17.20 -29.29 19.60
N PHE A 50 16.42 -28.45 20.26
CA PHE A 50 15.03 -28.16 19.92
C PHE A 50 14.88 -27.58 18.52
N ILE A 51 15.61 -26.52 18.20
CA ILE A 51 15.55 -25.85 16.89
C ILE A 51 15.97 -26.81 15.77
N ALA A 52 16.96 -27.68 16.02
CA ALA A 52 17.42 -28.63 15.03
C ALA A 52 16.38 -29.72 14.73
N SER A 53 15.61 -30.17 15.74
CA SER A 53 14.48 -31.10 15.59
C SER A 53 13.28 -30.40 14.92
N LEU A 54 12.93 -29.19 15.36
CA LEU A 54 11.88 -28.37 14.75
C LEU A 54 12.10 -28.14 13.25
N ALA A 55 13.32 -27.77 12.85
CA ALA A 55 13.67 -27.53 11.45
C ALA A 55 13.67 -28.82 10.59
N ARG A 56 13.77 -30.00 11.20
CA ARG A 56 13.74 -31.31 10.55
C ARG A 56 12.36 -31.98 10.55
N SER A 57 11.44 -31.49 11.35
CA SER A 57 10.15 -32.14 11.59
C SER A 57 9.36 -32.36 10.31
N LEU A 58 8.94 -33.60 10.09
CA LEU A 58 8.09 -33.98 8.95
C LEU A 58 6.61 -34.05 9.32
N SER A 59 6.31 -34.13 10.62
CA SER A 59 4.97 -34.20 11.19
C SER A 59 4.28 -32.84 11.22
N LEU A 60 5.02 -31.77 11.52
CA LEU A 60 4.47 -30.42 11.66
C LEU A 60 3.69 -29.96 10.42
N PRO A 61 4.25 -30.01 9.19
CA PRO A 61 3.53 -29.60 7.99
C PRO A 61 2.35 -30.52 7.62
N LYS A 62 2.29 -31.73 8.19
CA LYS A 62 1.23 -32.72 7.95
C LYS A 62 0.14 -32.70 9.02
N THR A 63 0.35 -31.96 10.11
CA THR A 63 -0.60 -31.90 11.22
C THR A 63 -1.76 -30.98 10.82
N ASN A 64 -2.99 -31.48 10.96
CA ASN A 64 -4.18 -30.73 10.56
C ASN A 64 -4.27 -29.40 11.32
N GLY A 65 -4.48 -28.31 10.59
CA GLY A 65 -4.59 -26.97 11.16
C GLY A 65 -3.26 -26.30 11.50
N VAL A 66 -2.12 -26.83 11.03
CA VAL A 66 -0.82 -26.16 11.10
C VAL A 66 -0.37 -25.77 9.69
N SER A 67 -0.40 -24.49 9.38
CA SER A 67 0.13 -23.93 8.14
C SER A 67 1.61 -23.52 8.27
N GLY A 68 2.26 -23.25 7.14
CA GLY A 68 3.60 -22.67 7.14
C GLY A 68 3.63 -21.29 7.82
N GLU A 69 2.56 -20.52 7.69
CA GLU A 69 2.37 -19.23 8.36
C GLU A 69 2.31 -19.37 9.88
N ASP A 70 1.58 -20.36 10.38
CA ASP A 70 1.48 -20.63 11.81
C ASP A 70 2.84 -20.95 12.42
N ILE A 71 3.67 -21.74 11.72
CA ILE A 71 5.03 -22.06 12.14
C ILE A 71 5.89 -20.78 12.21
N ARG A 72 5.83 -19.92 11.18
CA ARG A 72 6.55 -18.63 11.17
C ARG A 72 6.12 -17.75 12.33
N ALA A 73 4.82 -17.55 12.51
CA ALA A 73 4.24 -16.70 13.54
C ALA A 73 4.62 -17.17 14.95
N THR A 74 4.62 -18.48 15.15
CA THR A 74 5.01 -19.12 16.42
C THR A 74 6.49 -18.89 16.74
N VAL A 75 7.37 -19.09 15.76
CA VAL A 75 8.81 -18.82 15.93
C VAL A 75 9.06 -17.33 16.19
N LYS A 76 8.37 -16.45 15.46
CA LYS A 76 8.40 -14.99 15.65
C LYS A 76 8.06 -14.62 17.09
N LEU A 77 6.93 -15.12 17.60
CA LEU A 77 6.49 -14.89 18.98
C LEU A 77 7.48 -15.45 20.00
N GLY A 78 8.14 -16.57 19.70
CA GLY A 78 9.21 -17.13 20.53
C GLY A 78 10.40 -16.19 20.68
N VAL A 79 10.84 -15.54 19.60
CA VAL A 79 11.92 -14.52 19.62
C VAL A 79 11.49 -13.31 20.46
N VAL A 80 10.27 -12.81 20.26
CA VAL A 80 9.73 -11.69 21.03
C VAL A 80 9.67 -12.03 22.52
N GLY A 81 9.18 -13.23 22.86
CA GLY A 81 9.14 -13.73 24.24
C GLY A 81 10.52 -13.85 24.87
N PHE A 82 11.52 -14.33 24.12
CA PHE A 82 12.92 -14.37 24.57
C PHE A 82 13.45 -12.97 24.90
N VAL A 83 13.22 -11.99 24.02
CA VAL A 83 13.66 -10.60 24.24
C VAL A 83 12.98 -10.01 25.47
N MET A 84 11.66 -10.16 25.62
CA MET A 84 10.92 -9.66 26.79
C MET A 84 11.45 -10.27 28.10
N ARG A 85 11.71 -11.59 28.13
CA ARG A 85 12.31 -12.24 29.29
C ARG A 85 13.68 -11.66 29.62
N MET A 86 14.54 -11.54 28.61
CA MET A 86 15.89 -10.98 28.77
C MET A 86 15.86 -9.53 29.26
N GLU A 87 14.91 -8.71 28.78
CA GLU A 87 14.72 -7.34 29.23
C GLU A 87 14.34 -7.26 30.71
N ASN A 88 13.49 -8.17 31.18
CA ASN A 88 13.12 -8.27 32.58
C ASN A 88 14.28 -8.76 33.46
N GLU A 89 15.01 -9.79 33.02
CA GLU A 89 16.15 -10.35 33.76
C GLU A 89 17.32 -9.36 33.90
N LYS A 90 17.52 -8.48 32.91
CA LYS A 90 18.63 -7.53 32.88
C LYS A 90 18.24 -6.10 33.26
N LYS A 91 17.02 -5.92 33.79
CA LYS A 91 16.54 -4.62 34.26
C LYS A 91 17.36 -4.16 35.47
N GLY A 92 17.89 -2.94 35.42
CA GLY A 92 18.67 -2.35 36.52
C GLY A 92 20.12 -2.82 36.64
N VAL A 93 20.62 -3.60 35.67
CA VAL A 93 22.03 -4.07 35.66
C VAL A 93 22.94 -3.04 34.97
N TYR A 94 24.14 -2.80 35.52
CA TYR A 94 25.17 -1.97 34.88
C TYR A 94 25.47 -2.46 33.45
N PHE A 95 25.58 -1.52 32.50
CA PHE A 95 25.73 -1.80 31.07
C PHE A 95 24.63 -2.73 30.51
N GLY A 96 23.40 -2.61 31.01
CA GLY A 96 22.27 -3.47 30.65
C GLY A 96 21.99 -3.52 29.14
N SER A 97 22.15 -2.41 28.41
CA SER A 97 22.00 -2.40 26.94
C SER A 97 23.04 -3.31 26.25
N TYR A 98 24.34 -3.11 26.53
CA TYR A 98 25.41 -3.94 25.96
C TYR A 98 25.26 -5.42 26.32
N ARG A 99 24.92 -5.73 27.58
CA ARG A 99 24.71 -7.11 28.05
C ARG A 99 23.47 -7.77 27.41
N ARG A 100 22.43 -7.01 27.10
CA ARG A 100 21.27 -7.48 26.33
C ARG A 100 21.68 -7.81 24.90
N SER A 101 22.27 -6.86 24.18
CA SER A 101 22.74 -7.09 22.80
C SER A 101 23.73 -8.24 22.69
N LYS A 102 24.69 -8.37 23.62
CA LYS A 102 25.66 -9.49 23.60
C LYS A 102 24.98 -10.85 23.75
N ALA A 103 24.00 -10.99 24.64
CA ALA A 103 23.29 -12.25 24.83
C ALA A 103 22.33 -12.56 23.68
N ALA A 104 21.63 -11.55 23.17
CA ALA A 104 20.77 -11.71 22.00
C ALA A 104 21.55 -12.17 20.78
N ARG A 105 22.74 -11.58 20.54
CA ARG A 105 23.66 -12.04 19.49
C ARG A 105 24.12 -13.48 19.69
N HIS A 106 24.50 -13.84 20.92
CA HIS A 106 24.93 -15.19 21.24
C HIS A 106 23.82 -16.23 21.02
N TRP A 107 22.62 -15.93 21.53
CA TRP A 107 21.42 -16.73 21.36
C TRP A 107 21.09 -16.93 19.88
N LEU A 108 21.05 -15.84 19.11
CA LEU A 108 20.76 -15.89 17.68
C LEU A 108 21.82 -16.72 16.94
N ASP A 109 23.11 -16.55 17.24
CA ASP A 109 24.17 -17.36 16.65
C ASP A 109 24.06 -18.85 17.00
N GLY A 110 23.56 -19.20 18.19
CA GLY A 110 23.28 -20.57 18.61
C GLY A 110 22.13 -21.19 17.81
N VAL A 111 20.98 -20.52 17.80
CA VAL A 111 19.78 -20.92 17.03
C VAL A 111 20.10 -21.03 15.54
N ARG A 112 20.79 -20.03 14.98
CA ARG A 112 21.22 -19.98 13.58
C ARG A 112 22.12 -21.18 13.24
N ARG A 113 23.05 -21.57 14.10
CA ARG A 113 23.92 -22.75 13.89
C ARG A 113 23.16 -24.07 14.02
N ALA A 114 22.19 -24.16 14.93
CA ALA A 114 21.36 -25.35 15.07
C ALA A 114 20.62 -25.71 13.77
N THR A 115 20.14 -24.71 13.02
CA THR A 115 19.50 -24.92 11.71
C THR A 115 20.46 -25.40 10.61
N GLU A 116 21.79 -25.23 10.73
CA GLU A 116 22.77 -25.71 9.74
C GLU A 116 23.00 -27.21 9.80
N THR A 117 22.76 -27.83 10.97
CA THR A 117 22.95 -29.27 11.16
C THR A 117 21.99 -30.13 10.30
N VAL A 118 20.99 -29.48 9.69
CA VAL A 118 19.95 -30.07 8.86
C VAL A 118 20.39 -30.05 7.39
N ARG A 119 21.00 -31.14 6.91
CA ARG A 119 21.55 -31.22 5.55
C ARG A 119 20.53 -31.38 4.42
N HIS A 120 19.30 -31.84 4.71
CA HIS A 120 18.26 -32.06 3.70
C HIS A 120 17.02 -31.18 3.96
N PRO A 121 16.42 -30.57 2.92
CA PRO A 121 15.29 -29.63 3.03
C PRO A 121 13.94 -30.34 3.24
N VAL A 122 13.89 -31.35 4.11
CA VAL A 122 12.70 -32.21 4.24
C VAL A 122 11.64 -31.63 5.20
N GLY A 123 12.03 -30.71 6.09
CA GLY A 123 11.16 -30.10 7.12
C GLY A 123 10.92 -28.59 6.95
N PRO A 124 10.23 -27.92 7.91
CA PRO A 124 9.83 -26.50 7.84
C PRO A 124 11.01 -25.53 8.08
N ARG A 125 12.24 -25.91 7.73
CA ARG A 125 13.46 -25.13 7.98
C ARG A 125 13.36 -23.70 7.45
N VAL A 126 12.87 -23.52 6.22
CA VAL A 126 12.69 -22.18 5.62
C VAL A 126 11.70 -21.34 6.44
N GLN A 127 10.59 -21.93 6.89
CA GLN A 127 9.60 -21.23 7.72
C GLN A 127 10.19 -20.83 9.08
N VAL A 128 10.99 -21.70 9.71
CA VAL A 128 11.69 -21.35 10.96
C VAL A 128 12.66 -20.19 10.74
N LEU A 129 13.46 -20.20 9.67
CA LEU A 129 14.39 -19.12 9.36
C LEU A 129 13.68 -17.79 9.09
N ILE A 130 12.56 -17.80 8.36
CA ILE A 130 11.75 -16.60 8.11
C ILE A 130 11.13 -16.10 9.41
N GLY A 131 10.56 -16.97 10.24
CA GLY A 131 9.99 -16.60 11.54
C GLY A 131 11.02 -15.97 12.48
N LEU A 132 12.26 -16.48 12.48
CA LEU A 132 13.37 -15.87 13.23
C LEU A 132 13.67 -14.45 12.74
N LEU A 133 13.71 -14.24 11.42
CA LEU A 133 13.98 -12.94 10.82
C LEU A 133 12.87 -11.92 11.13
N GLN A 134 11.61 -12.34 11.06
CA GLN A 134 10.46 -11.53 11.46
C GLN A 134 10.54 -11.11 12.94
N GLY A 135 10.89 -12.04 13.83
CA GLY A 135 10.98 -11.76 15.26
C GLY A 135 12.14 -10.82 15.61
N VAL A 136 13.25 -10.93 14.89
CA VAL A 136 14.39 -10.01 14.99
C VAL A 136 14.02 -8.59 14.56
N GLU A 137 13.23 -8.44 13.48
CA GLU A 137 12.77 -7.13 13.01
C GLU A 137 11.75 -6.47 13.97
N GLU A 138 10.81 -7.25 14.54
CA GLU A 138 9.80 -6.75 15.48
C GLU A 138 10.42 -6.27 16.81
N THR A 139 11.61 -6.78 17.15
CA THR A 139 12.34 -6.44 18.38
C THR A 139 13.42 -5.38 18.16
N GLN A 140 13.00 -4.19 17.72
CA GLN A 140 13.89 -3.04 17.43
C GLN A 140 14.63 -2.49 18.67
N THR A 141 14.26 -2.93 19.88
CA THR A 141 14.93 -2.50 21.13
C THR A 141 16.33 -3.09 21.31
N VAL A 142 16.68 -4.12 20.53
CA VAL A 142 17.94 -4.86 20.65
C VAL A 142 18.79 -4.70 19.39
N ASP A 143 20.06 -4.34 19.58
CA ASP A 143 21.04 -4.35 18.49
C ASP A 143 21.58 -5.77 18.23
N TRP A 144 21.01 -6.42 17.22
CA TRP A 144 21.39 -7.75 16.73
C TRP A 144 22.71 -7.80 15.93
N GLY A 145 23.21 -6.66 15.47
CA GLY A 145 24.48 -6.52 14.75
C GLY A 145 24.72 -7.57 13.66
N HIS A 146 25.93 -8.13 13.63
CA HIS A 146 26.36 -9.08 12.61
C HIS A 146 25.61 -10.43 12.63
N ALA A 147 24.97 -10.80 13.75
CA ALA A 147 24.20 -12.04 13.83
C ALA A 147 22.93 -11.98 12.95
N ARG A 148 22.30 -10.79 12.86
CA ARG A 148 21.19 -10.53 11.93
C ARG A 148 21.64 -10.67 10.47
N VAL A 149 22.78 -10.06 10.12
CA VAL A 149 23.37 -10.14 8.77
C VAL A 149 23.55 -11.60 8.33
N LYS A 150 24.14 -12.43 9.19
CA LYS A 150 24.31 -13.87 8.92
C LYS A 150 23.01 -14.66 8.83
N LEU A 151 21.95 -14.22 9.53
CA LEU A 151 20.63 -14.83 9.42
C LEU A 151 20.02 -14.51 8.05
N GLU A 152 20.10 -13.26 7.62
CA GLU A 152 19.60 -12.82 6.31
C GLU A 152 20.30 -13.56 5.16
N GLU A 153 21.63 -13.64 5.17
CA GLU A 153 22.40 -14.42 4.18
C GLU A 153 21.95 -15.88 4.12
N LYS A 154 21.66 -16.48 5.28
CA LYS A 154 21.16 -17.86 5.33
C LYS A 154 19.76 -18.03 4.80
N VAL A 155 18.86 -17.08 5.09
CA VAL A 155 17.50 -17.09 4.54
C VAL A 155 17.60 -17.04 3.02
N VAL A 156 18.41 -16.14 2.47
CA VAL A 156 18.65 -16.01 1.03
C VAL A 156 19.22 -17.30 0.43
N LEU A 157 20.25 -17.89 1.04
CA LEU A 157 20.82 -19.15 0.59
C LEU A 157 19.80 -20.29 0.62
N ALA A 158 19.04 -20.42 1.71
CA ALA A 158 18.01 -21.44 1.84
C ALA A 158 16.96 -21.30 0.72
N LEU A 159 16.49 -20.08 0.46
CA LEU A 159 15.52 -19.78 -0.60
C LEU A 159 16.06 -20.03 -2.01
N SER A 160 17.36 -19.80 -2.24
CA SER A 160 18.02 -20.10 -3.53
C SER A 160 18.19 -21.60 -3.80
N SER A 161 18.38 -22.39 -2.73
CA SER A 161 18.70 -23.82 -2.81
C SER A 161 17.48 -24.73 -2.83
N ASP A 162 16.33 -24.21 -2.42
CA ASP A 162 15.11 -24.99 -2.31
C ASP A 162 14.49 -25.19 -3.70
N GLU A 163 14.24 -26.46 -4.08
CA GLU A 163 13.44 -26.82 -5.25
C GLU A 163 12.01 -26.25 -5.14
N GLN A 164 11.61 -25.77 -3.95
CA GLN A 164 10.42 -24.94 -3.73
C GLN A 164 10.49 -23.50 -4.28
N MET A 165 11.41 -23.20 -5.21
CA MET A 165 11.26 -22.08 -6.17
C MET A 165 9.89 -22.06 -6.90
N GLY A 166 9.07 -23.11 -6.75
CA GLY A 166 7.66 -23.15 -7.14
C GLY A 166 6.67 -22.47 -6.16
N LYS A 167 7.00 -22.23 -4.88
CA LYS A 167 6.14 -21.54 -3.91
C LYS A 167 6.63 -20.10 -3.70
N LEU A 168 5.91 -19.14 -4.27
CA LEU A 168 6.25 -17.71 -4.24
C LEU A 168 6.07 -17.07 -2.85
N GLU A 169 5.12 -17.57 -2.05
CA GLU A 169 4.74 -16.97 -0.77
C GLU A 169 5.90 -16.86 0.25
N PRO A 170 6.66 -17.92 0.60
CA PRO A 170 7.72 -17.81 1.61
C PRO A 170 8.84 -16.87 1.19
N LEU A 171 9.13 -16.82 -0.11
CA LEU A 171 10.11 -15.93 -0.70
C LEU A 171 9.65 -14.47 -0.57
N CYS A 172 8.43 -14.15 -0.97
CA CYS A 172 7.90 -12.79 -0.91
C CYS A 172 7.81 -12.27 0.54
N VAL A 173 7.43 -13.14 1.48
CA VAL A 173 7.45 -12.81 2.91
C VAL A 173 8.87 -12.50 3.37
N ALA A 174 9.85 -13.37 3.04
CA ALA A 174 11.23 -13.17 3.45
C ALA A 174 11.84 -11.88 2.88
N MET A 175 11.52 -11.55 1.62
CA MET A 175 11.99 -10.34 0.96
C MET A 175 11.61 -9.08 1.73
N GLY A 176 10.51 -9.06 2.48
CA GLY A 176 10.12 -7.93 3.33
C GLY A 176 11.08 -7.60 4.47
N TYR A 177 11.97 -8.53 4.85
CA TYR A 177 12.82 -8.39 6.04
C TYR A 177 14.33 -8.47 5.75
N VAL A 178 14.70 -8.89 4.54
CA VAL A 178 16.11 -8.97 4.11
C VAL A 178 16.57 -7.63 3.55
N ASP A 179 17.83 -7.27 3.77
CA ASP A 179 18.45 -6.08 3.19
C ASP A 179 18.59 -6.18 1.66
N GLU A 180 18.43 -5.06 0.97
CA GLU A 180 18.39 -5.00 -0.51
C GLU A 180 19.68 -5.52 -1.15
N SER A 181 20.82 -5.24 -0.53
CA SER A 181 22.13 -5.70 -1.01
C SER A 181 22.26 -7.22 -1.03
N ARG A 182 21.57 -7.92 -0.10
CA ARG A 182 21.61 -9.37 0.04
C ARG A 182 20.62 -10.06 -0.88
N LEU A 183 19.52 -9.39 -1.23
CA LEU A 183 18.55 -9.89 -2.20
C LEU A 183 19.17 -10.09 -3.60
N LEU A 184 20.23 -9.35 -3.94
CA LEU A 184 20.98 -9.50 -5.19
C LEU A 184 21.65 -10.88 -5.36
N ALA A 185 21.81 -11.65 -4.28
CA ALA A 185 22.29 -13.03 -4.40
C ALA A 185 21.22 -13.97 -5.03
N LEU A 186 19.96 -13.54 -5.11
CA LEU A 186 18.90 -14.23 -5.84
C LEU A 186 18.85 -13.77 -7.29
N ASN A 187 18.41 -14.66 -8.19
CA ASN A 187 18.11 -14.25 -9.57
C ASN A 187 16.77 -13.50 -9.61
N LEU A 188 16.81 -12.19 -9.35
CA LEU A 188 15.62 -11.35 -9.17
C LEU A 188 14.86 -11.04 -10.46
N GLN A 189 15.49 -11.10 -11.64
CA GLN A 189 14.82 -10.80 -12.92
C GLN A 189 13.65 -11.75 -13.25
N PRO A 190 13.87 -13.07 -13.40
CA PRO A 190 12.76 -13.99 -13.67
C PRO A 190 11.80 -14.08 -12.48
N LEU A 191 12.26 -13.70 -11.29
CA LEU A 191 11.42 -13.70 -10.11
C LEU A 191 10.44 -12.53 -10.10
N SER A 192 10.87 -11.32 -10.44
CA SER A 192 10.00 -10.15 -10.50
C SER A 192 8.86 -10.36 -11.49
N ASP A 193 9.15 -11.00 -12.62
CA ASP A 193 8.15 -11.30 -13.65
C ASP A 193 7.13 -12.32 -13.14
N LYS A 194 7.59 -13.39 -12.47
CA LYS A 194 6.70 -14.37 -11.83
C LYS A 194 5.83 -13.77 -10.73
N ILE A 195 6.38 -12.88 -9.89
CA ILE A 195 5.61 -12.19 -8.85
C ILE A 195 4.55 -11.29 -9.50
N ALA A 196 4.92 -10.53 -10.53
CA ALA A 196 3.98 -9.68 -11.28
C ALA A 196 2.82 -10.52 -11.84
N ASP A 197 3.14 -11.60 -12.57
CA ASP A 197 2.12 -12.48 -13.15
C ASP A 197 1.21 -13.11 -12.09
N HIS A 198 1.78 -13.47 -10.93
CA HIS A 198 0.99 -14.00 -9.82
C HIS A 198 0.03 -12.96 -9.23
N ILE A 199 0.45 -11.70 -9.08
CA ILE A 199 -0.44 -10.59 -8.66
C ILE A 199 -1.65 -10.48 -9.59
N PHE A 200 -1.42 -10.49 -10.91
CA PHE A 200 -2.50 -10.42 -11.88
C PHE A 200 -3.38 -11.68 -11.91
N ALA A 201 -2.80 -12.86 -11.66
CA ALA A 201 -3.56 -14.10 -11.53
C ALA A 201 -4.49 -14.09 -10.30
N LEU A 202 -4.01 -13.59 -9.15
CA LEU A 202 -4.83 -13.45 -7.94
C LEU A 202 -5.96 -12.43 -8.16
N LEU A 203 -5.66 -11.29 -8.78
CA LEU A 203 -6.67 -10.27 -9.10
C LEU A 203 -7.72 -10.77 -10.10
N ALA A 204 -7.33 -11.59 -11.07
CA ALA A 204 -8.25 -12.20 -12.02
C ALA A 204 -9.09 -13.33 -11.40
N GLY A 205 -8.48 -14.12 -10.51
CA GLY A 205 -9.12 -15.25 -9.83
C GLY A 205 -9.98 -14.86 -8.62
N GLN A 206 -9.80 -13.64 -8.08
CA GLN A 206 -10.43 -13.17 -6.83
C GLN A 206 -10.20 -14.11 -5.64
N GLN A 207 -9.05 -14.78 -5.61
CA GLN A 207 -8.68 -15.74 -4.55
C GLN A 207 -7.53 -15.16 -3.73
N ASP A 208 -7.52 -15.44 -2.42
CA ASP A 208 -6.45 -15.10 -1.47
C ASP A 208 -5.98 -13.62 -1.55
N LEU A 209 -6.93 -12.70 -1.71
CA LEU A 209 -6.67 -11.25 -1.83
C LEU A 209 -5.92 -10.68 -0.62
N ASP A 210 -6.01 -11.32 0.55
CA ASP A 210 -5.29 -10.94 1.76
C ASP A 210 -3.76 -11.07 1.62
N GLN A 211 -3.27 -11.92 0.70
CA GLN A 211 -1.84 -12.08 0.44
C GLN A 211 -1.29 -11.06 -0.56
N LEU A 212 -2.16 -10.35 -1.28
CA LEU A 212 -1.78 -9.42 -2.34
C LEU A 212 -0.79 -8.32 -1.89
N PRO A 213 -0.92 -7.72 -0.68
CA PRO A 213 0.05 -6.74 -0.18
C PRO A 213 1.47 -7.32 -0.03
N ILE A 214 1.59 -8.61 0.31
CA ILE A 214 2.89 -9.28 0.48
C ILE A 214 3.60 -9.35 -0.87
N TYR A 215 2.89 -9.80 -1.92
CA TYR A 215 3.45 -9.86 -3.28
C TYR A 215 3.74 -8.46 -3.85
N ALA A 216 2.85 -7.49 -3.63
CA ALA A 216 3.01 -6.11 -4.04
C ALA A 216 4.23 -5.44 -3.37
N SER A 217 4.45 -5.69 -2.07
CA SER A 217 5.66 -5.23 -1.39
C SER A 217 6.91 -5.93 -1.94
N ALA A 218 6.86 -7.23 -2.19
CA ALA A 218 8.00 -8.01 -2.66
C ALA A 218 8.47 -7.57 -4.06
N ILE A 219 7.54 -7.29 -4.98
CA ILE A 219 7.91 -6.77 -6.31
C ILE A 219 8.53 -5.38 -6.21
N GLY A 220 8.01 -4.50 -5.34
CA GLY A 220 8.61 -3.19 -5.05
C GLY A 220 10.06 -3.31 -4.57
N ARG A 221 10.32 -4.20 -3.60
CA ARG A 221 11.70 -4.45 -3.11
C ARG A 221 12.60 -5.07 -4.17
N SER A 222 12.06 -5.94 -5.04
CA SER A 222 12.79 -6.50 -6.17
C SER A 222 13.28 -5.41 -7.11
N TYR A 223 12.42 -4.44 -7.40
CA TYR A 223 12.76 -3.29 -8.23
C TYR A 223 13.83 -2.41 -7.63
N VAL A 224 13.76 -2.11 -6.33
CA VAL A 224 14.79 -1.32 -5.64
C VAL A 224 16.14 -2.03 -5.71
N ALA A 225 16.18 -3.32 -5.34
CA ALA A 225 17.39 -4.12 -5.39
C ALA A 225 18.00 -4.16 -6.81
N LEU A 226 17.21 -4.51 -7.84
CA LEU A 226 17.69 -4.55 -9.23
C LEU A 226 18.16 -3.18 -9.75
N SER A 227 17.56 -2.09 -9.27
CA SER A 227 17.94 -0.74 -9.69
C SER A 227 19.31 -0.30 -9.16
N SER A 228 19.76 -0.89 -8.04
CA SER A 228 21.06 -0.62 -7.42
C SER A 228 22.23 -1.31 -8.12
N ASP A 229 21.94 -2.25 -9.03
CA ASP A 229 22.92 -3.09 -9.72
C ASP A 229 23.35 -2.52 -11.10
N ALA A 230 24.17 -3.28 -11.84
CA ALA A 230 24.75 -2.96 -13.14
C ALA A 230 23.75 -2.38 -14.16
N ALA A 231 24.25 -1.52 -15.06
CA ALA A 231 23.44 -0.78 -16.03
C ALA A 231 22.55 -1.65 -16.95
N SER A 232 22.92 -2.91 -17.19
CA SER A 232 22.08 -3.86 -17.95
C SER A 232 20.78 -4.19 -17.22
N ASN A 233 20.84 -4.36 -15.90
CA ASN A 233 19.69 -4.72 -15.08
C ASN A 233 18.73 -3.54 -14.97
N GLN A 234 19.27 -2.32 -14.94
CA GLN A 234 18.46 -1.10 -14.86
C GLN A 234 17.48 -0.94 -16.03
N ARG A 235 17.91 -1.20 -17.28
CA ARG A 235 17.00 -1.11 -18.44
C ARG A 235 15.89 -2.15 -18.37
N HIS A 236 16.21 -3.39 -18.02
CA HIS A 236 15.22 -4.45 -17.84
C HIS A 236 14.22 -4.07 -16.74
N THR A 237 14.72 -3.57 -15.61
CA THR A 237 13.87 -3.14 -14.50
C THR A 237 12.93 -2.00 -14.91
N LEU A 238 13.42 -0.99 -15.64
CA LEU A 238 12.56 0.10 -16.14
C LEU A 238 11.47 -0.40 -17.09
N GLN A 239 11.79 -1.35 -17.97
CA GLN A 239 10.80 -1.98 -18.85
C GLN A 239 9.77 -2.77 -18.05
N ALA A 240 10.21 -3.53 -17.04
CA ALA A 240 9.32 -4.30 -16.16
C ALA A 240 8.39 -3.37 -15.35
N MET A 241 8.91 -2.27 -14.80
CA MET A 241 8.11 -1.25 -14.10
C MET A 241 7.07 -0.62 -15.03
N SER A 242 7.48 -0.22 -16.24
CA SER A 242 6.57 0.35 -17.24
C SER A 242 5.46 -0.63 -17.62
N LEU A 243 5.81 -1.91 -17.85
CA LEU A 243 4.84 -2.95 -18.18
C LEU A 243 3.86 -3.19 -17.02
N PHE A 244 4.34 -3.20 -15.78
CA PHE A 244 3.49 -3.32 -14.59
C PHE A 244 2.48 -2.17 -14.49
N CYS A 245 2.93 -0.92 -14.64
CA CYS A 245 2.06 0.26 -14.66
C CYS A 245 1.02 0.19 -15.78
N GLN A 246 1.41 -0.21 -16.99
CA GLN A 246 0.49 -0.36 -18.13
C GLN A 246 -0.56 -1.44 -17.89
N ARG A 247 -0.18 -2.59 -17.33
CA ARG A 247 -1.13 -3.67 -17.00
C ARG A 247 -2.10 -3.23 -15.90
N MET A 248 -1.62 -2.53 -14.87
CA MET A 248 -2.47 -1.98 -13.81
C MET A 248 -3.40 -0.87 -14.32
N GLU A 249 -2.95 -0.03 -15.24
CA GLU A 249 -3.79 0.97 -15.92
C GLU A 249 -4.93 0.27 -16.68
N GLY A 250 -4.60 -0.75 -17.49
CA GLY A 250 -5.59 -1.55 -18.21
C GLY A 250 -6.62 -2.19 -17.28
N LEU A 251 -6.16 -2.80 -16.18
CA LEU A 251 -7.02 -3.39 -15.16
C LEU A 251 -7.96 -2.35 -14.52
N GLY A 252 -7.44 -1.20 -14.11
CA GLY A 252 -8.24 -0.13 -13.51
C GLY A 252 -9.30 0.40 -14.48
N LEU A 253 -8.97 0.54 -15.76
CA LEU A 253 -9.94 0.95 -16.80
C LEU A 253 -11.02 -0.10 -17.04
N GLU A 254 -10.71 -1.38 -16.99
CA GLU A 254 -11.70 -2.46 -17.10
C GLU A 254 -12.64 -2.53 -15.90
N LEU A 255 -12.10 -2.44 -14.69
CA LEU A 255 -12.88 -2.41 -13.45
C LEU A 255 -13.80 -1.18 -13.40
N GLY A 256 -13.29 -0.01 -13.78
CA GLY A 256 -14.08 1.22 -13.86
C GLY A 256 -15.25 1.16 -14.86
N LYS A 257 -15.12 0.41 -15.97
CA LYS A 257 -16.21 0.19 -16.94
C LYS A 257 -17.29 -0.74 -16.39
N LYS A 258 -16.89 -1.78 -15.65
CA LYS A 258 -17.81 -2.72 -14.99
C LYS A 258 -18.65 -2.01 -13.92
N ASP A 259 -18.01 -1.23 -13.06
CA ASP A 259 -18.67 -0.38 -12.05
C ASP A 259 -19.71 0.57 -12.66
N ALA A 260 -19.39 1.21 -13.79
CA ALA A 260 -20.32 2.12 -14.47
C ALA A 260 -21.54 1.42 -15.07
N SER A 261 -21.41 0.13 -15.42
CA SER A 261 -22.45 -0.68 -16.04
C SER A 261 -23.36 -1.38 -15.02
N GLN A 262 -22.82 -1.74 -13.84
CA GLN A 262 -23.54 -2.48 -12.79
C GLN A 262 -24.29 -1.62 -11.77
N ARG A 263 -24.12 -0.30 -11.74
CA ARG A 263 -24.94 0.64 -10.92
C ARG A 263 -26.45 0.61 -11.24
N GLN A 264 -26.90 -0.21 -12.20
CA GLN A 264 -28.31 -0.44 -12.53
C GLN A 264 -28.89 -1.74 -11.96
N ALA A 265 -28.10 -2.61 -11.31
CA ALA A 265 -28.56 -3.90 -10.80
C ALA A 265 -27.96 -4.22 -9.41
N ASP A 266 -28.66 -3.85 -8.35
CA ASP A 266 -28.18 -3.97 -6.97
C ASP A 266 -28.10 -5.42 -6.46
N SER A 267 -26.89 -5.79 -6.00
CA SER A 267 -26.55 -6.72 -4.90
C SER A 267 -25.10 -7.20 -4.99
N ARG A 268 -24.47 -7.15 -6.18
CA ARG A 268 -23.04 -7.47 -6.41
C ARG A 268 -22.08 -6.28 -6.33
N GLY A 269 -22.59 -5.06 -6.13
CA GLY A 269 -21.79 -3.83 -6.17
C GLY A 269 -20.79 -3.63 -5.02
N SER A 270 -20.80 -4.48 -3.98
CA SER A 270 -19.82 -4.41 -2.88
C SER A 270 -18.51 -5.12 -3.25
N GLU A 271 -18.59 -6.33 -3.80
CA GLU A 271 -17.41 -7.17 -4.09
C GLU A 271 -16.53 -6.56 -5.19
N ASP A 272 -17.15 -6.01 -6.25
CA ASP A 272 -16.42 -5.34 -7.33
C ASP A 272 -15.70 -4.07 -6.84
N LYS A 273 -16.30 -3.34 -5.88
CA LYS A 273 -15.69 -2.15 -5.26
C LYS A 273 -14.51 -2.52 -4.33
N ASP A 274 -14.64 -3.61 -3.59
CA ASP A 274 -13.58 -4.12 -2.71
C ASP A 274 -12.39 -4.64 -3.54
N LEU A 275 -12.65 -5.32 -4.67
CA LEU A 275 -11.62 -5.69 -5.63
C LEU A 275 -10.93 -4.45 -6.22
N HIS A 276 -11.70 -3.42 -6.59
CA HIS A 276 -11.17 -2.18 -7.13
C HIS A 276 -10.23 -1.48 -6.13
N LYS A 277 -10.63 -1.41 -4.86
CA LYS A 277 -9.80 -0.89 -3.75
C LYS A 277 -8.55 -1.73 -3.51
N THR A 278 -8.70 -3.05 -3.53
CA THR A 278 -7.60 -4.00 -3.30
C THR A 278 -6.55 -3.94 -4.41
N ALA A 279 -6.98 -3.90 -5.67
CA ALA A 279 -6.11 -3.72 -6.82
C ALA A 279 -5.34 -2.38 -6.74
N PHE A 280 -6.02 -1.31 -6.33
CA PHE A 280 -5.36 -0.01 -6.19
C PHE A 280 -4.31 0.00 -5.06
N ASN A 281 -4.62 -0.57 -3.89
CA ASN A 281 -3.66 -0.69 -2.79
C ASN A 281 -2.44 -1.53 -3.19
N ALA A 282 -2.65 -2.61 -3.95
CA ALA A 282 -1.56 -3.43 -4.48
C ALA A 282 -0.71 -2.71 -5.54
N PHE A 283 -1.25 -1.70 -6.22
CA PHE A 283 -0.48 -0.83 -7.11
C PHE A 283 0.36 0.21 -6.34
N LEU A 284 -0.21 0.82 -5.29
CA LEU A 284 0.45 1.91 -4.55
C LEU A 284 1.80 1.50 -3.97
N LEU A 285 1.92 0.27 -3.44
CA LEU A 285 3.15 -0.23 -2.81
C LEU A 285 4.34 -0.31 -3.80
N PRO A 286 4.25 -1.00 -4.95
CA PRO A 286 5.27 -0.96 -5.99
C PRO A 286 5.49 0.45 -6.54
N ALA A 287 4.41 1.22 -6.77
CA ALA A 287 4.52 2.56 -7.36
C ALA A 287 5.32 3.53 -6.48
N PHE A 288 5.17 3.44 -5.15
CA PHE A 288 5.98 4.20 -4.21
C PHE A 288 7.47 3.83 -4.30
N SER A 289 7.78 2.53 -4.38
CA SER A 289 9.16 2.05 -4.56
C SER A 289 9.75 2.52 -5.91
N ILE A 290 8.94 2.54 -6.97
CA ILE A 290 9.34 3.07 -8.28
C ILE A 290 9.66 4.56 -8.17
N LEU A 291 8.81 5.35 -7.51
CA LEU A 291 9.06 6.78 -7.31
C LEU A 291 10.38 7.04 -6.58
N ASP A 292 10.67 6.30 -5.50
CA ASP A 292 11.92 6.45 -4.76
C ASP A 292 13.15 6.20 -5.67
N ILE A 293 13.09 5.21 -6.57
CA ILE A 293 14.15 4.92 -7.55
C ILE A 293 14.31 6.09 -8.54
N LEU A 294 13.20 6.66 -9.02
CA LEU A 294 13.21 7.78 -9.97
C LEU A 294 13.75 9.08 -9.34
N LEU A 295 13.51 9.28 -8.05
CA LEU A 295 14.01 10.43 -7.29
C LEU A 295 15.51 10.29 -7.00
N GLN A 296 15.98 9.10 -6.62
CA GLN A 296 17.40 8.84 -6.36
C GLN A 296 18.28 8.98 -7.60
N LYS A 297 17.76 8.64 -8.79
CA LYS A 297 18.49 8.75 -10.06
C LYS A 297 18.26 10.13 -10.69
N LEU A 298 19.18 11.05 -10.39
CA LEU A 298 19.14 12.46 -10.80
C LEU A 298 19.41 12.72 -12.30
N SER A 299 19.70 11.71 -13.11
CA SER A 299 19.89 11.91 -14.56
C SER A 299 18.53 11.96 -15.26
N GLY A 300 18.22 13.09 -15.92
CA GLY A 300 16.98 13.35 -16.68
C GLY A 300 16.82 12.47 -17.92
N GLN A 301 16.61 11.18 -17.70
CA GLN A 301 16.28 10.23 -18.75
C GLN A 301 14.80 10.37 -19.10
N LYS A 302 14.48 10.53 -20.39
CA LYS A 302 13.12 10.58 -20.91
C LYS A 302 12.26 9.41 -20.40
N GLU A 303 12.87 8.23 -20.25
CA GLU A 303 12.26 7.02 -19.71
C GLU A 303 11.68 7.20 -18.29
N PHE A 304 12.28 8.07 -17.46
CA PHE A 304 11.80 8.34 -16.10
C PHE A 304 10.56 9.23 -16.10
N VAL A 305 10.51 10.21 -17.00
CA VAL A 305 9.34 11.07 -17.20
C VAL A 305 8.19 10.23 -17.77
N ASP A 306 8.48 9.35 -18.72
CA ASP A 306 7.49 8.43 -19.30
C ASP A 306 6.92 7.49 -18.23
N LEU A 307 7.76 6.98 -17.31
CA LEU A 307 7.32 6.12 -16.20
C LEU A 307 6.50 6.89 -15.14
N ALA A 308 6.91 8.11 -14.78
CA ALA A 308 6.13 8.97 -13.89
C ALA A 308 4.76 9.30 -14.49
N GLY A 309 4.72 9.62 -15.79
CA GLY A 309 3.47 9.77 -16.55
C GLY A 309 2.64 8.48 -16.57
N GLY A 310 3.29 7.31 -16.70
CA GLY A 310 2.66 6.00 -16.58
C GLY A 310 1.96 5.80 -15.23
N ILE A 311 2.62 6.15 -14.12
CA ILE A 311 2.03 6.10 -12.78
C ILE A 311 0.80 7.01 -12.69
N ILE A 312 0.89 8.26 -13.17
CA ILE A 312 -0.24 9.21 -13.16
C ILE A 312 -1.41 8.66 -13.98
N LYS A 313 -1.14 8.05 -15.14
CA LYS A 313 -2.18 7.39 -15.97
C LYS A 313 -2.83 6.22 -15.25
N THR A 314 -2.06 5.39 -14.56
CA THR A 314 -2.63 4.33 -13.72
C THR A 314 -3.50 4.93 -12.61
N MET A 315 -3.05 5.97 -11.90
CA MET A 315 -3.85 6.65 -10.86
C MET A 315 -5.14 7.25 -11.42
N PHE A 316 -5.09 7.81 -12.64
CA PHE A 316 -6.27 8.29 -13.36
C PHE A 316 -7.29 7.17 -13.61
N ALA A 317 -6.84 5.96 -13.96
CA ALA A 317 -7.73 4.80 -14.15
C ALA A 317 -8.52 4.46 -12.87
N PHE A 318 -7.92 4.66 -11.69
CA PHE A 318 -8.52 4.39 -10.37
C PHE A 318 -9.17 5.63 -9.70
N SER A 319 -9.29 6.76 -10.40
CA SER A 319 -9.82 8.04 -9.85
C SER A 319 -11.23 7.96 -9.24
N CYS A 320 -12.02 6.95 -9.59
CA CYS A 320 -13.32 6.69 -8.95
C CYS A 320 -13.21 6.40 -7.45
N LEU A 321 -12.09 5.85 -6.99
CA LEU A 321 -11.84 5.51 -5.58
C LEU A 321 -11.38 6.73 -4.78
N THR A 322 -10.56 7.60 -5.38
CA THR A 322 -9.96 8.76 -4.71
C THR A 322 -11.00 9.84 -4.37
N ALA A 323 -12.06 9.95 -5.19
CA ALA A 323 -13.19 10.83 -4.94
C ALA A 323 -14.02 10.46 -3.69
N SER A 324 -13.83 9.25 -3.13
CA SER A 324 -14.61 8.77 -1.98
C SER A 324 -14.05 9.15 -0.60
N GLY A 325 -12.87 9.79 -0.54
CA GLY A 325 -12.31 10.36 0.69
C GLY A 325 -11.74 9.35 1.70
N ASP A 326 -11.71 8.06 1.35
CA ASP A 326 -11.07 7.03 2.17
C ASP A 326 -9.55 7.21 2.13
N GLY A 327 -8.92 7.28 3.30
CA GLY A 327 -7.50 7.53 3.51
C GLY A 327 -6.62 6.49 2.80
N LEU A 328 -6.19 6.84 1.58
CA LEU A 328 -5.19 6.10 0.83
C LEU A 328 -3.82 6.62 1.24
N GLU A 329 -3.17 5.90 2.16
CA GLU A 329 -1.79 6.18 2.57
C GLU A 329 -0.88 6.17 1.33
N HIS A 330 0.11 7.07 1.31
CA HIS A 330 1.06 7.27 0.20
C HIS A 330 0.51 7.85 -1.11
N TYR A 331 -0.81 7.92 -1.31
CA TYR A 331 -1.42 8.43 -2.56
C TYR A 331 -0.96 9.86 -2.91
N HIS A 332 -1.12 10.81 -1.99
CA HIS A 332 -0.78 12.22 -2.25
C HIS A 332 0.71 12.43 -2.46
N ARG A 333 1.54 11.69 -1.71
CA ARG A 333 3.00 11.74 -1.84
C ARG A 333 3.45 11.17 -3.19
N LEU A 334 2.83 10.08 -3.64
CA LEU A 334 3.08 9.49 -4.95
C LEU A 334 2.68 10.46 -6.08
N LEU A 335 1.49 11.06 -5.98
CA LEU A 335 1.01 12.01 -6.96
C LEU A 335 1.95 13.22 -7.06
N ALA A 336 2.24 13.87 -5.94
CA ALA A 336 3.12 15.04 -5.89
C ALA A 336 4.51 14.72 -6.45
N GLY A 337 5.13 13.61 -6.03
CA GLY A 337 6.47 13.25 -6.53
C GLY A 337 6.50 12.95 -8.03
N CYS A 338 5.45 12.33 -8.59
CA CYS A 338 5.35 12.12 -10.03
C CYS A 338 5.12 13.43 -10.80
N LEU A 339 4.37 14.38 -10.22
CA LEU A 339 4.16 15.72 -10.79
C LEU A 339 5.44 16.55 -10.77
N ASP A 340 6.21 16.48 -9.69
CA ASP A 340 7.53 17.13 -9.59
C ASP A 340 8.47 16.61 -10.68
N ILE A 341 8.56 15.29 -10.86
CA ILE A 341 9.38 14.70 -11.94
C ILE A 341 8.89 15.14 -13.32
N THR A 342 7.58 15.11 -13.56
CA THR A 342 6.99 15.49 -14.84
C THR A 342 7.25 16.96 -15.14
N SER A 343 7.11 17.82 -14.12
CA SER A 343 7.28 19.26 -14.27
C SER A 343 8.75 19.65 -14.42
N GLU A 344 9.63 19.23 -13.51
CA GLU A 344 11.04 19.64 -13.50
C GLU A 344 11.84 19.03 -14.68
N ARG A 345 11.56 17.78 -15.05
CA ARG A 345 12.36 17.04 -16.05
C ARG A 345 11.69 16.96 -17.42
N GLY A 346 10.36 16.91 -17.47
CA GLY A 346 9.59 16.74 -18.70
C GLY A 346 9.13 18.05 -19.35
N GLY A 347 8.84 19.05 -18.52
CA GLY A 347 8.36 20.36 -18.98
C GLY A 347 7.00 20.28 -19.70
N VAL A 348 6.74 21.29 -20.53
CA VAL A 348 5.47 21.44 -21.27
C VAL A 348 5.16 20.24 -22.17
N ALA A 349 6.17 19.64 -22.82
CA ALA A 349 5.97 18.52 -23.74
C ALA A 349 5.45 17.25 -23.05
N ALA A 350 5.95 16.95 -21.85
CA ALA A 350 5.48 15.81 -21.06
C ALA A 350 4.06 16.05 -20.55
N THR A 351 3.77 17.26 -20.09
CA THR A 351 2.43 17.69 -19.65
C THR A 351 1.41 17.60 -20.79
N GLU A 352 1.75 18.05 -22.00
CA GLU A 352 0.89 17.90 -23.18
C GLU A 352 0.66 16.42 -23.53
N SER A 353 1.69 15.58 -23.47
CA SER A 353 1.55 14.13 -23.71
C SER A 353 0.61 13.46 -22.71
N LEU A 354 0.70 13.84 -21.43
CA LEU A 354 -0.20 13.38 -20.37
C LEU A 354 -1.66 13.72 -20.69
N PHE A 355 -1.94 14.99 -20.99
CA PHE A 355 -3.30 15.45 -21.28
C PHE A 355 -3.84 14.90 -22.62
N LEU A 356 -3.00 14.70 -23.63
CA LEU A 356 -3.39 14.04 -24.89
C LEU A 356 -3.85 12.60 -24.67
N HIS A 357 -3.17 11.86 -23.79
CA HIS A 357 -3.59 10.50 -23.41
C HIS A 357 -4.95 10.51 -22.73
N ILE A 358 -5.15 11.41 -21.77
CA ILE A 358 -6.42 11.59 -21.06
C ILE A 358 -7.54 11.99 -22.03
N ALA A 359 -7.25 12.86 -23.00
CA ALA A 359 -8.18 13.31 -24.03
C ALA A 359 -8.72 12.17 -24.92
N SER A 360 -7.95 11.09 -25.06
CA SER A 360 -8.35 9.94 -25.87
C SER A 360 -9.59 9.23 -25.31
N GLU A 361 -9.87 9.38 -24.01
CA GLU A 361 -11.11 8.92 -23.40
C GLU A 361 -12.30 9.83 -23.78
N ARG A 362 -13.10 9.39 -24.75
CA ARG A 362 -14.24 10.16 -25.29
C ARG A 362 -15.29 10.62 -24.26
N ARG A 363 -15.38 9.98 -23.09
CA ARG A 363 -16.30 10.37 -22.00
C ARG A 363 -15.65 10.15 -20.64
N LEU A 364 -15.26 11.25 -20.01
CA LEU A 364 -14.78 11.28 -18.62
C LEU A 364 -15.96 11.20 -17.66
N SER A 365 -15.85 10.34 -16.64
CA SER A 365 -16.76 10.35 -15.48
C SER A 365 -16.48 11.58 -14.60
N ASP A 366 -17.40 11.94 -13.70
CA ASP A 366 -17.19 13.12 -12.83
C ASP A 366 -15.93 12.98 -11.95
N ALA A 367 -15.61 11.76 -11.49
CA ALA A 367 -14.40 11.49 -10.71
C ALA A 367 -13.13 11.64 -11.55
N LYS A 368 -13.15 11.15 -12.80
CA LYS A 368 -12.06 11.34 -13.75
C LYS A 368 -11.87 12.81 -14.11
N ALA A 369 -12.96 13.53 -14.34
CA ALA A 369 -12.93 14.96 -14.61
C ALA A 369 -12.35 15.74 -13.42
N ALA A 370 -12.71 15.40 -12.18
CA ALA A 370 -12.13 16.00 -10.98
C ALA A 370 -10.61 15.77 -10.91
N PHE A 371 -10.15 14.53 -11.14
CA PHE A 371 -8.72 14.20 -11.14
C PHE A 371 -7.95 14.98 -12.21
N VAL A 372 -8.49 15.09 -13.43
CA VAL A 372 -7.87 15.84 -14.53
C VAL A 372 -7.78 17.33 -14.22
N LEU A 373 -8.79 17.91 -13.58
CA LEU A 373 -8.76 19.30 -13.13
C LEU A 373 -7.75 19.53 -12.02
N ILE A 374 -7.61 18.61 -11.07
CA ILE A 374 -6.56 18.65 -10.04
C ILE A 374 -5.17 18.59 -10.67
N LEU A 375 -4.96 17.72 -11.67
CA LEU A 375 -3.69 17.70 -12.41
C LEU A 375 -3.42 19.03 -13.13
N GLY A 376 -4.46 19.62 -13.73
CA GLY A 376 -4.38 20.92 -14.37
C GLY A 376 -4.02 22.04 -13.40
N ASP A 377 -4.57 21.98 -12.18
CA ASP A 377 -4.32 22.92 -11.09
C ASP A 377 -2.86 22.86 -10.62
N GLU A 378 -2.34 21.66 -10.36
CA GLU A 378 -0.95 21.46 -9.91
C GLU A 378 0.08 21.76 -11.01
N LEU A 379 -0.24 21.53 -12.28
CA LEU A 379 0.66 21.77 -13.42
C LEU A 379 0.41 23.09 -14.15
N VAL A 380 -0.30 24.04 -13.53
CA VAL A 380 -0.79 25.25 -14.21
C VAL A 380 0.33 26.06 -14.90
N HIS A 381 1.54 26.08 -14.32
CA HIS A 381 2.70 26.80 -14.87
C HIS A 381 3.32 26.15 -16.12
N GLN A 382 2.93 24.91 -16.45
CA GLN A 382 3.47 24.13 -17.57
C GLN A 382 2.42 23.74 -18.60
N LEU A 383 1.24 24.36 -18.54
CA LEU A 383 0.18 24.10 -19.50
C LEU A 383 0.50 24.75 -20.85
N GLY A 384 0.61 23.91 -21.88
CA GLY A 384 0.61 24.35 -23.27
C GLY A 384 -0.79 24.69 -23.78
N SER A 385 -0.88 25.34 -24.95
CA SER A 385 -2.16 25.77 -25.52
C SER A 385 -3.14 24.61 -25.71
N ARG A 386 -2.65 23.44 -26.12
CA ARG A 386 -3.46 22.23 -26.34
C ARG A 386 -4.07 21.68 -25.04
N SER A 387 -3.33 21.78 -23.94
CA SER A 387 -3.81 21.36 -22.62
C SER A 387 -4.88 22.33 -22.10
N ILE A 388 -4.70 23.63 -22.33
CA ILE A 388 -5.66 24.67 -21.96
C ILE A 388 -6.98 24.49 -22.75
N ASP A 389 -6.90 24.22 -24.05
CA ASP A 389 -8.05 23.95 -24.91
C ASP A 389 -8.89 22.76 -24.44
N LEU A 390 -8.27 21.80 -23.75
CA LEU A 390 -8.95 20.65 -23.16
C LEU A 390 -9.52 20.96 -21.76
N LEU A 391 -8.73 21.62 -20.92
CA LEU A 391 -9.07 21.86 -19.51
C LEU A 391 -10.14 22.94 -19.34
N LEU A 392 -10.14 24.02 -20.13
CA LEU A 392 -11.11 25.10 -19.99
C LEU A 392 -12.55 24.65 -20.24
N PRO A 393 -12.90 23.98 -21.36
CA PRO A 393 -14.27 23.52 -21.58
C PRO A 393 -14.72 22.51 -20.52
N LEU A 394 -13.79 21.71 -19.99
CA LEU A 394 -14.07 20.73 -18.95
C LEU A 394 -14.34 21.42 -17.61
N ALA A 395 -13.52 22.41 -17.23
CA ALA A 395 -13.71 23.23 -16.03
C ALA A 395 -15.03 23.99 -16.09
N GLU A 396 -15.36 24.62 -17.23
CA GLU A 396 -16.64 25.32 -17.42
C GLU A 396 -17.82 24.38 -17.23
N ARG A 397 -17.80 23.21 -17.89
CA ARG A 397 -18.88 22.21 -17.80
C ARG A 397 -19.16 21.77 -16.36
N HIS A 398 -18.12 21.58 -15.56
CA HIS A 398 -18.25 21.11 -14.19
C HIS A 398 -18.46 22.24 -13.17
N ALA A 399 -18.03 23.47 -13.48
CA ALA A 399 -18.34 24.63 -12.64
C ALA A 399 -19.84 24.97 -12.62
N TYR A 400 -20.58 24.66 -13.69
CA TYR A 400 -22.04 24.79 -13.75
C TYR A 400 -22.82 23.62 -13.13
N ARG A 401 -22.17 22.47 -12.90
CA ARG A 401 -22.83 21.24 -12.40
C ARG A 401 -22.41 20.94 -10.96
N SER A 402 -23.24 21.30 -9.99
CA SER A 402 -22.99 21.05 -8.57
C SER A 402 -23.29 19.62 -8.10
N GLU A 403 -23.64 18.70 -9.00
CA GLU A 403 -24.10 17.35 -8.64
C GLU A 403 -22.98 16.47 -8.06
N SER A 404 -21.75 16.67 -8.53
CA SER A 404 -20.56 16.03 -7.99
C SER A 404 -19.67 17.08 -7.32
N ARG A 405 -19.64 17.04 -5.98
CA ARG A 405 -18.80 17.91 -5.14
C ARG A 405 -17.32 17.94 -5.56
N PRO A 406 -16.63 16.79 -5.78
CA PRO A 406 -15.20 16.81 -6.08
C PRO A 406 -14.87 17.43 -7.44
N SER A 407 -15.69 17.23 -8.48
CA SER A 407 -15.43 17.86 -9.79
C SER A 407 -15.75 19.35 -9.79
N PHE A 408 -16.76 19.76 -9.01
CA PHE A 408 -17.08 21.17 -8.80
C PHE A 408 -15.96 21.91 -8.06
N GLU A 409 -15.46 21.35 -6.95
CA GLU A 409 -14.36 21.93 -6.16
C GLU A 409 -13.08 22.02 -6.99
N ALA A 410 -12.72 20.95 -7.71
CA ALA A 410 -11.55 20.93 -8.59
C ALA A 410 -11.64 21.97 -9.73
N ALA A 411 -12.82 22.15 -10.34
CA ALA A 411 -13.01 23.15 -11.39
C ALA A 411 -12.79 24.58 -10.87
N HIS A 412 -13.28 24.87 -9.66
CA HIS A 412 -13.09 26.18 -9.05
C HIS A 412 -11.65 26.42 -8.63
N ALA A 413 -10.98 25.41 -8.06
CA ALA A 413 -9.56 25.48 -7.73
C ALA A 413 -8.71 25.80 -8.96
N PHE A 414 -8.92 25.04 -10.05
CA PHE A 414 -8.22 25.26 -11.32
C PHE A 414 -8.40 26.69 -11.87
N PHE A 415 -9.63 27.21 -11.89
CA PHE A 415 -9.86 28.59 -12.33
C PHE A 415 -9.17 29.63 -11.43
N LEU A 416 -9.17 29.42 -10.12
CA LEU A 416 -8.49 30.32 -9.18
C LEU A 416 -6.97 30.30 -9.39
N SER A 417 -6.38 29.13 -9.62
CA SER A 417 -4.95 29.00 -9.88
C SER A 417 -4.55 29.59 -11.22
N LEU A 418 -5.37 29.40 -12.27
CA LEU A 418 -5.17 30.10 -13.55
C LEU A 418 -5.17 31.62 -13.37
N LEU A 419 -6.12 32.17 -12.60
CA LEU A 419 -6.18 33.59 -12.30
C LEU A 419 -4.95 34.05 -11.49
N ARG A 420 -4.55 33.26 -10.50
CA ARG A 420 -3.37 33.56 -9.67
C ARG A 420 -2.10 33.60 -10.53
N VAL A 421 -1.85 32.59 -11.34
CA VAL A 421 -0.63 32.51 -12.17
C VAL A 421 -0.62 33.59 -13.24
N SER A 422 -1.76 33.86 -13.87
CA SER A 422 -1.90 34.99 -14.78
C SER A 422 -1.64 36.32 -14.07
N SER A 423 -2.01 36.44 -12.79
CA SER A 423 -1.74 37.65 -12.00
C SER A 423 -0.28 37.82 -11.59
N GLU A 424 0.44 36.71 -11.41
CA GLU A 424 1.87 36.71 -11.07
C GLU A 424 2.73 37.08 -12.30
N THR A 425 2.28 36.76 -13.52
CA THR A 425 3.00 37.09 -14.77
C THR A 425 2.56 38.41 -15.44
N LEU A 426 1.59 39.13 -14.84
CA LEU A 426 1.10 40.45 -15.25
C LEU A 426 2.21 41.48 -15.53
N GLN A 427 3.36 41.34 -14.88
CA GLN A 427 4.47 42.29 -14.99
C GLN A 427 5.42 42.00 -16.17
N SER A 428 5.33 40.83 -16.83
CA SER A 428 6.38 40.36 -17.75
C SER A 428 6.00 40.19 -19.24
N ALA A 429 4.72 40.12 -19.63
CA ALA A 429 4.36 39.99 -21.06
C ALA A 429 2.91 40.44 -21.38
N SER A 430 2.73 41.18 -22.48
CA SER A 430 1.43 41.71 -22.96
C SER A 430 0.35 40.70 -23.42
N PRO A 431 0.65 39.49 -23.92
CA PRO A 431 -0.40 38.56 -24.38
C PRO A 431 -1.09 37.78 -23.24
N GLN A 432 -0.50 37.76 -22.04
CA GLN A 432 -1.09 37.07 -20.87
C GLN A 432 -2.10 37.95 -20.12
N THR A 433 -1.97 39.27 -20.24
CA THR A 433 -2.93 40.27 -19.76
C THR A 433 -4.25 40.17 -20.53
N ASP A 434 -4.18 40.04 -21.86
CA ASP A 434 -5.36 39.85 -22.72
C ASP A 434 -6.09 38.52 -22.43
N PHE A 435 -5.33 37.46 -22.12
CA PHE A 435 -5.90 36.18 -21.69
C PHE A 435 -6.60 36.29 -20.32
N PHE A 436 -6.00 37.00 -19.37
CA PHE A 436 -6.59 37.28 -18.05
C PHE A 436 -7.90 38.08 -18.17
N ASP A 437 -7.90 39.14 -18.98
CA ASP A 437 -9.07 39.99 -19.22
C ASP A 437 -10.20 39.25 -19.95
N ALA A 438 -9.89 38.20 -20.72
CA ALA A 438 -10.89 37.33 -21.35
C ALA A 438 -11.46 36.26 -20.39
N LEU A 439 -10.67 35.76 -19.44
CA LEU A 439 -11.05 34.66 -18.56
C LEU A 439 -11.81 35.12 -17.31
N LEU A 440 -11.45 36.30 -16.78
CA LEU A 440 -12.06 36.89 -15.57
C LEU A 440 -13.57 37.15 -15.72
N PRO A 441 -14.09 37.74 -16.81
CA PRO A 441 -15.52 37.96 -16.99
C PRO A 441 -16.30 36.65 -17.09
N ASN A 442 -15.72 35.63 -17.72
CA ASN A 442 -16.33 34.31 -17.86
C ASN A 442 -16.45 33.60 -16.50
N TYR A 443 -15.40 33.63 -15.69
CA TYR A 443 -15.43 33.06 -14.34
C TYR A 443 -16.38 33.81 -13.40
N LEU A 444 -16.42 35.15 -13.47
CA LEU A 444 -17.42 35.96 -12.76
C LEU A 444 -18.84 35.66 -13.22
N SER A 445 -19.06 35.41 -14.52
CA SER A 445 -20.36 34.97 -15.05
C SER A 445 -20.78 33.58 -14.51
N ILE A 446 -19.81 32.67 -14.36
CA ILE A 446 -20.02 31.34 -13.78
C ILE A 446 -20.43 31.48 -12.31
N LEU A 447 -19.67 32.23 -11.50
CA LEU A 447 -19.96 32.47 -10.09
C LEU A 447 -21.31 33.15 -9.86
N THR A 448 -21.63 34.16 -10.68
CA THR A 448 -22.93 34.86 -10.61
C THR A 448 -24.09 33.97 -11.04
N LYS A 449 -23.94 33.15 -12.08
CA LYS A 449 -24.93 32.14 -12.48
C LYS A 449 -25.11 31.06 -11.41
N VAL A 450 -24.06 30.59 -10.76
CA VAL A 450 -24.15 29.63 -9.65
C VAL A 450 -24.86 30.25 -8.45
N LYS A 451 -24.53 31.50 -8.08
CA LYS A 451 -25.26 32.25 -7.04
C LYS A 451 -26.73 32.43 -7.39
N HIS A 452 -27.03 32.72 -8.65
CA HIS A 452 -28.41 32.80 -9.15
C HIS A 452 -29.11 31.43 -9.13
N LEU A 453 -28.49 30.33 -9.57
CA LEU A 453 -29.04 28.97 -9.54
C LEU A 453 -29.28 28.46 -8.11
N VAL A 454 -28.40 28.78 -7.15
CA VAL A 454 -28.61 28.48 -5.73
C VAL A 454 -29.76 29.33 -5.18
N SER A 455 -29.84 30.62 -5.53
CA SER A 455 -30.95 31.49 -5.11
C SER A 455 -32.30 31.08 -5.74
N HIS A 456 -32.29 30.61 -7.00
CA HIS A 456 -33.48 30.17 -7.73
C HIS A 456 -33.89 28.75 -7.32
N GLY A 457 -32.95 27.87 -6.99
CA GLY A 457 -33.20 26.56 -6.39
C GLY A 457 -33.75 26.66 -4.96
N MET A 458 -33.27 27.63 -4.16
CA MET A 458 -33.89 28.00 -2.88
C MET A 458 -35.29 28.60 -3.08
N LEU A 459 -35.49 29.45 -4.10
CA LEU A 459 -36.81 29.99 -4.44
C LEU A 459 -37.78 28.90 -4.93
N MET A 460 -37.32 27.94 -5.73
CA MET A 460 -38.09 26.79 -6.21
C MET A 460 -38.42 25.81 -5.08
N ARG A 461 -37.49 25.57 -4.13
CA ARG A 461 -37.79 24.80 -2.91
C ARG A 461 -38.75 25.58 -1.99
N ALA A 462 -38.64 26.90 -1.91
CA ALA A 462 -39.55 27.74 -1.14
C ALA A 462 -40.95 27.80 -1.77
N THR A 463 -41.07 27.91 -3.10
CA THR A 463 -42.35 27.86 -3.82
C THR A 463 -42.94 26.45 -3.81
N ALA A 464 -42.15 25.38 -3.98
CA ALA A 464 -42.62 24.01 -3.80
C ALA A 464 -43.10 23.73 -2.37
N SER A 465 -42.45 24.31 -1.35
CA SER A 465 -42.90 24.21 0.05
C SER A 465 -44.18 25.02 0.33
N LYS A 466 -44.37 26.17 -0.35
CA LYS A 466 -45.60 26.97 -0.29
C LYS A 466 -46.76 26.29 -1.03
N ILE A 467 -46.50 25.65 -2.17
CA ILE A 467 -47.49 24.87 -2.92
C ILE A 467 -47.90 23.63 -2.11
N ARG A 468 -46.96 22.93 -1.45
CA ARG A 468 -47.29 21.83 -0.52
C ARG A 468 -48.11 22.28 0.70
N ARG A 469 -47.91 23.50 1.20
CA ARG A 469 -48.72 24.07 2.30
C ARG A 469 -50.10 24.56 1.85
N HIS A 470 -50.27 24.96 0.59
CA HIS A 470 -51.57 25.38 0.07
C HIS A 470 -52.50 24.22 -0.35
N TYR A 471 -51.97 23.04 -0.65
CA TYR A 471 -52.77 21.84 -0.96
C TYR A 471 -53.01 20.90 0.24
N ALA A 472 -52.50 21.23 1.43
CA ALA A 472 -52.79 20.48 2.65
C ALA A 472 -53.96 21.13 3.40
N ARG A 473 -55.20 20.74 3.08
CA ARG A 473 -56.33 20.90 4.02
C ARG A 473 -56.21 19.86 5.15
N PRO A 474 -56.62 20.19 6.39
CA PRO A 474 -56.30 19.41 7.57
C PRO A 474 -57.31 18.28 7.78
N ALA A 475 -56.82 17.06 8.01
CA ALA A 475 -57.61 16.01 8.65
C ALA A 475 -57.21 15.91 10.12
N GLN A 476 -58.21 16.08 10.98
CA GLN A 476 -58.20 16.01 12.43
C GLN A 476 -57.64 14.66 12.93
N ALA A 477 -56.68 14.70 13.86
CA ALA A 477 -56.85 14.46 15.29
C ALA A 477 -57.01 12.98 15.72
N SER A 478 -55.94 12.43 16.30
CA SER A 478 -55.99 11.81 17.63
C SER A 478 -54.57 11.67 18.20
N SER A 479 -54.43 12.18 19.41
CA SER A 479 -53.23 12.28 20.27
C SER A 479 -53.17 11.08 21.24
N PRO A 480 -52.27 11.00 22.25
CA PRO A 480 -50.96 11.66 22.45
C PRO A 480 -49.87 10.70 23.06
N SER A 481 -48.69 11.28 23.38
CA SER A 481 -47.78 10.94 24.51
C SER A 481 -46.57 10.04 24.17
N TYR A 482 -45.31 10.26 24.58
CA TYR A 482 -44.61 11.23 25.46
C TYR A 482 -43.10 11.24 25.09
N HIS A 483 -42.43 12.41 25.24
CA HIS A 483 -41.06 12.72 25.74
C HIS A 483 -39.85 11.81 25.41
N LEU A 484 -38.57 12.20 25.23
CA LEU A 484 -37.68 13.37 25.45
C LEU A 484 -36.26 12.81 25.08
N LEU A 485 -35.35 13.38 24.26
CA LEU A 485 -34.31 14.36 24.63
C LEU A 485 -33.17 14.37 23.56
N ARG A 486 -32.70 15.59 23.25
CA ARG A 486 -31.31 16.06 23.05
C ARG A 486 -30.44 15.60 21.86
N ARG A 487 -30.17 16.59 20.98
CA ARG A 487 -28.83 16.91 20.43
C ARG A 487 -27.90 17.47 21.53
N PRO A 488 -26.57 17.44 21.34
CA PRO A 488 -25.85 18.61 20.78
C PRO A 488 -24.74 18.17 19.77
N THR A 489 -24.54 18.76 18.58
CA THR A 489 -23.82 20.01 18.22
C THR A 489 -22.55 20.33 19.02
N GLY A 490 -21.40 20.38 18.33
CA GLY A 490 -20.24 21.17 18.77
C GLY A 490 -18.88 20.63 18.36
N PHE A 491 -18.46 20.86 17.11
CA PHE A 491 -17.03 20.87 16.74
C PHE A 491 -16.50 22.29 16.99
N HIS A 492 -15.57 22.43 17.92
CA HIS A 492 -14.67 23.59 18.04
C HIS A 492 -13.26 23.10 17.76
N LEU A 493 -12.68 23.52 16.63
CA LEU A 493 -11.24 23.48 16.38
C LEU A 493 -10.71 24.89 16.62
N TYR A 494 -9.96 25.05 17.70
CA TYR A 494 -9.06 26.18 17.93
C TYR A 494 -7.76 25.89 17.17
N PHE A 495 -7.42 26.75 16.22
CA PHE A 495 -6.03 26.96 15.80
C PHE A 495 -5.44 28.08 16.67
N PRO A 496 -4.20 27.93 17.13
CA PRO A 496 -3.33 29.07 17.37
C PRO A 496 -2.10 28.98 16.46
N LEU A 497 -1.88 30.03 15.70
CA LEU A 497 -0.56 30.51 15.25
C LEU A 497 -0.65 32.04 15.26
N PRO A 498 0.42 32.79 15.58
CA PRO A 498 1.80 32.37 15.89
C PRO A 498 2.10 32.22 17.39
#